data_AF-A0A367YPS4-F1
#
_entry.id   AF-A0A367YPS4-F1
#
_cell.length_a   1.000
_cell.length_b   1.000
_cell.length_c   1.000
_cell.angle_alpha   90.00
_cell.angle_beta   90.00
_cell.angle_gamma   90.00
#
_symmetry.space_group_name_H-M   'P 1'
#
loop_
_entity.id
_entity.type
_entity.pdbx_description
1 polymer ?
#
loop_
_entity_poly.entity_id
_entity_poly.type
_entity_poly.pdbx_seq_one_letter_code
_entity_poly.pdbx_strand_id
1 'polypeptide(L)'
;MADVLDRGAKLFDDSTTDRDYNHATDSEYKRFRAEADQLYKKRQQLSQQSQQAHKLGDGQRAHELSEQLKQVLQKAEEANRRAAEYVFRENNEDSGPDEIDLHGLYVKEAEWILQRRIYYAVQTHQSHLNVIVGKGLHSANGVAKIKPAVDELCDEVGLKHYIDKKNTGVLAIDLQGVNINQLPNSWSQGTSNVTKPQQAYQGSGQPQYNNQQQQYHGNNHYQQQQHHGGQQDIKTGNNILDLVIKVFCACLNSK
;
A
#
# COMPACT_ATOMS: atom_id res chain seq x y z
N MET A 1 23.29 12.18 -3.32
CA MET A 1 22.03 12.90 -3.57
C MET A 1 20.98 12.08 -4.35
N ALA A 2 21.32 10.95 -5.02
CA ALA A 2 20.38 10.21 -5.87
C ALA A 2 19.53 9.10 -5.18
N ASP A 3 19.64 8.94 -3.85
CA ASP A 3 19.31 7.68 -3.16
C ASP A 3 17.97 7.70 -2.38
N VAL A 4 17.23 8.80 -2.48
CA VAL A 4 15.98 9.05 -1.73
C VAL A 4 14.73 8.71 -2.56
N LEU A 5 14.89 8.47 -3.87
CA LEU A 5 13.78 8.41 -4.82
C LEU A 5 13.10 7.03 -4.93
N ASP A 6 13.78 5.94 -4.57
CA ASP A 6 13.22 4.60 -4.84
C ASP A 6 12.23 4.14 -3.77
N ARG A 7 12.45 4.49 -2.50
CA ARG A 7 11.63 4.02 -1.36
C ARG A 7 10.68 5.06 -0.78
N GLY A 8 10.83 6.33 -1.15
CA GLY A 8 10.41 7.44 -0.29
C GLY A 8 11.41 7.65 0.86
N ALA A 9 11.52 8.88 1.34
CA ALA A 9 12.47 9.23 2.38
C ALA A 9 12.10 8.59 3.72
N LYS A 10 13.07 8.03 4.45
CA LYS A 10 12.92 7.66 5.86
C LYS A 10 12.54 8.91 6.67
N LEU A 11 11.42 8.84 7.39
CA LEU A 11 10.81 10.03 7.99
C LEU A 11 11.18 10.26 9.45
N PHE A 12 11.75 9.29 10.17
CA PHE A 12 11.93 9.38 11.63
C PHE A 12 13.40 9.36 12.08
N ASP A 13 13.72 10.26 13.01
CA ASP A 13 14.90 10.19 13.88
C ASP A 13 14.49 9.49 15.18
N ASP A 14 15.35 8.61 15.71
CA ASP A 14 15.05 7.69 16.82
C ASP A 14 15.05 8.40 18.20
N SER A 15 15.23 9.73 18.23
CA SER A 15 15.74 10.46 19.39
C SER A 15 14.75 11.34 20.17
N THR A 16 13.47 11.44 19.80
CA THR A 16 12.55 12.40 20.46
C THR A 16 11.29 11.76 21.04
N THR A 17 11.16 11.84 22.36
CA THR A 17 10.03 11.40 23.16
C THR A 17 9.02 12.54 23.35
N ASP A 18 7.95 12.59 22.55
CA ASP A 18 6.70 13.22 22.96
C ASP A 18 5.51 12.38 22.46
N ARG A 19 4.65 11.97 23.39
CA ARG A 19 3.66 10.90 23.21
C ARG A 19 2.37 11.45 22.56
N ASP A 20 2.37 11.58 21.23
CA ASP A 20 1.16 11.28 20.46
C ASP A 20 1.12 9.74 20.35
N TYR A 21 0.06 9.07 20.84
CA TYR A 21 -0.09 7.61 20.74
C TYR A 21 0.07 7.19 19.27
N ASN A 22 1.21 6.58 18.95
CA ASN A 22 1.68 6.37 17.60
C ASN A 22 2.54 5.10 17.56
N HIS A 23 2.05 4.09 16.85
CA HIS A 23 2.73 2.79 16.73
C HIS A 23 4.01 2.85 15.88
N ALA A 24 4.32 3.99 15.25
CA ALA A 24 5.64 4.26 14.67
C ALA A 24 6.75 4.39 15.73
N THR A 25 6.38 4.49 17.02
CA THR A 25 7.34 4.42 18.13
C THR A 25 7.50 3.02 18.71
N ASP A 26 6.68 2.04 18.28
CA ASP A 26 6.72 0.67 18.77
C ASP A 26 8.05 0.00 18.43
N SER A 27 8.57 -0.77 19.38
CA SER A 27 9.83 -1.51 19.22
C SER A 27 9.78 -2.49 18.04
N GLU A 28 8.62 -3.11 17.80
CA GLU A 28 8.43 -4.03 16.67
C GLU A 28 8.47 -3.30 15.32
N TYR A 29 7.77 -2.17 15.18
CA TYR A 29 7.86 -1.32 13.99
C TYR A 29 9.30 -0.86 13.73
N LYS A 30 9.97 -0.35 14.77
CA LYS A 30 11.37 0.09 14.67
C LYS A 30 12.29 -1.04 14.25
N ARG A 31 12.10 -2.26 14.77
CA ARG A 31 12.85 -3.45 14.38
C ARG A 31 12.67 -3.77 12.90
N PHE A 32 11.43 -3.83 12.40
CA PHE A 32 11.17 -4.11 10.99
C PHE A 32 11.72 -3.03 10.06
N ARG A 33 11.61 -1.74 10.43
CA ARG A 33 12.21 -0.65 9.66
C ARG A 33 13.74 -0.69 9.67
N ALA A 34 14.35 -0.99 10.81
CA ALA A 34 15.79 -1.11 10.92
C ALA A 34 16.33 -2.27 10.05
N GLU A 35 15.65 -3.41 10.04
CA GLU A 35 15.97 -4.54 9.17
C GLU A 35 15.91 -4.13 7.68
N ALA A 36 14.81 -3.51 7.26
CA ALA A 36 14.66 -3.01 5.89
C ALA A 36 15.82 -2.06 5.54
N ASP A 37 16.10 -1.07 6.39
CA ASP A 37 17.16 -0.09 6.14
C ASP A 37 18.55 -0.72 6.01
N GLN A 38 18.86 -1.75 6.79
CA GLN A 38 20.12 -2.49 6.65
C GLN A 38 20.20 -3.19 5.28
N LEU A 39 19.10 -3.82 4.84
CA LEU A 39 19.04 -4.49 3.54
C LEU A 39 19.18 -3.50 2.38
N TYR A 40 18.56 -2.32 2.47
CA TYR A 40 18.72 -1.29 1.44
C TYR A 40 20.13 -0.68 1.41
N LYS A 41 20.78 -0.49 2.56
CA LYS A 41 22.20 -0.11 2.60
C LYS A 41 23.07 -1.15 1.90
N LYS A 42 22.82 -2.45 2.16
CA LYS A 42 23.51 -3.54 1.48
C LYS A 42 23.23 -3.54 -0.03
N ARG A 43 21.99 -3.32 -0.45
CA ARG A 43 21.60 -3.19 -1.86
C ARG A 43 22.40 -2.07 -2.54
N GLN A 44 22.50 -0.92 -1.89
CA GLN A 44 23.26 0.24 -2.40
C GLN A 44 24.74 -0.10 -2.60
N GLN A 45 25.37 -0.75 -1.62
CA GLN A 45 26.77 -1.20 -1.71
C GLN A 45 26.97 -2.18 -2.87
N LEU A 46 26.09 -3.16 -3.03
CA LEU A 46 26.14 -4.11 -4.16
C LEU A 46 25.96 -3.40 -5.51
N SER A 47 25.08 -2.38 -5.57
CA SER A 47 24.88 -1.59 -6.78
C SER A 47 26.15 -0.82 -7.18
N GLN A 48 26.80 -0.18 -6.20
CA GLN A 48 28.06 0.54 -6.44
C GLN A 48 29.16 -0.42 -6.92
N GLN A 49 29.29 -1.59 -6.30
CA GLN A 49 30.25 -2.61 -6.70
C GLN A 49 29.96 -3.15 -8.11
N SER A 50 28.68 -3.41 -8.44
CA SER A 50 28.26 -3.87 -9.77
C SER A 50 28.62 -2.85 -10.85
N GLN A 51 28.32 -1.56 -10.60
CA GLN A 51 28.68 -0.47 -11.50
C GLN A 51 30.19 -0.33 -11.67
N GLN A 52 30.97 -0.54 -10.61
CA GLN A 52 32.43 -0.52 -10.68
C GLN A 52 32.98 -1.69 -11.51
N ALA A 53 32.50 -2.91 -11.28
CA ALA A 53 32.89 -4.09 -12.05
C ALA A 53 32.59 -3.91 -13.55
N HIS A 54 31.42 -3.39 -13.88
CA HIS A 54 31.05 -3.07 -15.25
C HIS A 54 31.99 -2.02 -15.88
N LYS A 55 32.34 -0.96 -15.15
CA LYS A 55 33.29 0.06 -15.62
C LYS A 55 34.71 -0.49 -15.85
N LEU A 56 35.10 -1.53 -15.12
CA LEU A 56 36.38 -2.24 -15.28
C LEU A 56 36.35 -3.30 -16.38
N GLY A 57 35.21 -3.49 -17.08
CA GLY A 57 35.04 -4.51 -18.11
C GLY A 57 34.79 -5.93 -17.57
N ASP A 58 34.63 -6.08 -16.26
CA ASP A 58 34.33 -7.37 -15.64
C ASP A 58 32.81 -7.63 -15.62
N GLY A 59 32.30 -8.04 -16.78
CA GLY A 59 30.89 -8.30 -16.99
C GLY A 59 30.34 -9.47 -16.18
N GLN A 60 31.15 -10.51 -15.95
CA GLN A 60 30.74 -11.66 -15.14
C GLN A 60 30.51 -11.21 -13.69
N ARG A 61 31.47 -10.49 -13.11
CA ARG A 61 31.33 -9.99 -11.74
C ARG A 61 30.18 -9.00 -11.59
N ALA A 62 29.98 -8.11 -12.57
CA ALA A 62 28.86 -7.20 -12.59
C ALA A 62 27.51 -7.95 -12.61
N HIS A 63 27.40 -9.02 -13.39
CA HIS A 63 26.21 -9.86 -13.44
C HIS A 63 25.94 -10.56 -12.09
N GLU A 64 26.94 -11.21 -11.50
CA GLU A 64 26.81 -11.87 -10.19
C GLU A 64 26.35 -10.90 -9.09
N LEU A 65 26.93 -9.70 -9.04
CA LEU A 65 26.54 -8.65 -8.09
C LEU A 65 25.11 -8.14 -8.34
N SER A 66 24.68 -8.12 -9.60
CA SER A 66 23.32 -7.73 -9.98
C SER A 66 22.28 -8.77 -9.56
N GLU A 67 22.59 -10.05 -9.66
CA GLU A 67 21.71 -11.12 -9.15
C GLU A 67 21.59 -11.07 -7.62
N GLN A 68 22.71 -10.84 -6.91
CA GLN A 68 22.69 -10.63 -5.46
C GLN A 68 21.88 -9.38 -5.08
N LEU A 69 22.00 -8.29 -5.85
CA LEU A 69 21.24 -7.06 -5.66
C LEU A 69 19.74 -7.32 -5.73
N LYS A 70 19.26 -8.12 -6.70
CA LYS A 70 17.84 -8.49 -6.82
C LYS A 70 17.35 -9.25 -5.59
N GLN A 71 18.11 -10.22 -5.11
CA GLN A 71 17.74 -11.00 -3.93
C GLN A 71 17.69 -10.13 -2.65
N VAL A 72 18.65 -9.22 -2.49
CA VAL A 72 18.66 -8.30 -1.34
C VAL A 72 17.51 -7.31 -1.44
N LEU A 73 17.20 -6.81 -2.64
CA LEU A 73 16.07 -5.92 -2.87
C LEU A 73 14.75 -6.58 -2.49
N GLN A 74 14.51 -7.82 -2.94
CA GLN A 74 13.29 -8.56 -2.59
C GLN A 74 13.11 -8.70 -1.07
N LYS A 75 14.18 -9.04 -0.34
CA LYS A 75 14.15 -9.11 1.13
C LYS A 75 13.90 -7.75 1.77
N ALA A 76 14.51 -6.70 1.21
CA ALA A 76 14.35 -5.34 1.71
C ALA A 76 12.90 -4.85 1.54
N GLU A 77 12.28 -5.14 0.40
CA GLU A 77 10.87 -4.86 0.13
C GLU A 77 9.94 -5.66 1.05
N GLU A 78 10.24 -6.93 1.32
CA GLU A 78 9.46 -7.76 2.24
C GLU A 78 9.52 -7.23 3.69
N ALA A 79 10.71 -6.90 4.20
CA ALA A 79 10.87 -6.30 5.53
C ALA A 79 10.17 -4.94 5.63
N ASN A 80 10.28 -4.12 4.58
CA ASN A 80 9.62 -2.83 4.50
C ASN A 80 8.08 -2.97 4.48
N ARG A 81 7.57 -3.95 3.74
CA ARG A 81 6.15 -4.30 3.70
C ARG A 81 5.63 -4.70 5.08
N ARG A 82 6.34 -5.59 5.79
CA ARG A 82 5.96 -6.00 7.16
C ARG A 82 5.90 -4.81 8.12
N ALA A 83 6.83 -3.87 8.01
CA ALA A 83 6.82 -2.65 8.82
C ALA A 83 5.59 -1.77 8.52
N ALA A 84 5.26 -1.60 7.24
CA ALA A 84 4.09 -0.85 6.80
C ALA A 84 2.78 -1.52 7.24
N GLU A 85 2.67 -2.85 7.09
CA GLU A 85 1.52 -3.64 7.55
C GLU A 85 1.28 -3.52 9.05
N TYR A 86 2.36 -3.63 9.85
CA TYR A 86 2.28 -3.48 11.29
C TYR A 86 1.72 -2.11 11.66
N VAL A 87 2.40 -1.03 11.26
CA VAL A 87 2.00 0.32 11.70
C VAL A 87 0.61 0.70 11.17
N PHE A 88 0.28 0.32 9.94
CA PHE A 88 -1.05 0.59 9.40
C PHE A 88 -2.15 -0.15 10.17
N ARG A 89 -1.94 -1.43 10.51
CA ARG A 89 -2.91 -2.21 11.28
C ARG A 89 -3.15 -1.59 12.64
N GLU A 90 -2.08 -1.38 13.41
CA GLU A 90 -2.21 -0.90 14.79
C GLU A 90 -2.83 0.49 14.83
N ASN A 91 -2.46 1.38 13.89
CA ASN A 91 -3.03 2.73 13.84
C ASN A 91 -4.53 2.77 13.47
N ASN A 92 -5.01 1.79 12.70
CA ASN A 92 -6.38 1.79 12.20
C ASN A 92 -7.29 0.79 12.94
N GLU A 93 -6.83 0.19 14.04
CA GLU A 93 -7.65 -0.75 14.83
C GLU A 93 -8.92 -0.09 15.38
N ASP A 94 -8.80 1.17 15.81
CA ASP A 94 -9.88 1.97 16.39
C ASP A 94 -10.40 3.09 15.45
N SER A 95 -10.00 3.10 14.17
CA SER A 95 -10.39 4.15 13.23
C SER A 95 -11.87 4.08 12.86
N GLY A 96 -12.46 5.27 12.68
CA GLY A 96 -13.84 5.42 12.21
C GLY A 96 -14.05 4.93 10.75
N PRO A 97 -15.30 4.67 10.34
CA PRO A 97 -15.63 4.19 9.00
C PRO A 97 -15.29 5.17 7.87
N ASP A 98 -15.15 6.45 8.18
CA ASP A 98 -14.80 7.58 7.33
C ASP A 98 -13.40 8.13 7.65
N GLU A 99 -12.58 7.36 8.37
CA GLU A 99 -11.22 7.71 8.75
C GLU A 99 -10.21 6.73 8.13
N ILE A 100 -8.98 7.21 7.94
CA ILE A 100 -7.82 6.37 7.66
C ILE A 100 -6.56 6.99 8.24
N ASP A 101 -5.81 6.20 9.00
CA ASP A 101 -4.56 6.63 9.56
C ASP A 101 -3.35 6.14 8.76
N LEU A 102 -2.60 7.10 8.19
CA LEU A 102 -1.42 6.86 7.37
C LEU A 102 -0.13 7.28 8.08
N HIS A 103 -0.20 7.72 9.34
CA HIS A 103 1.00 8.13 10.05
C HIS A 103 1.97 6.95 10.21
N GLY A 104 3.27 7.22 10.25
CA GLY A 104 4.27 6.13 10.35
C GLY A 104 4.59 5.42 9.03
N LEU A 105 3.82 5.64 7.99
CA LEU A 105 4.10 5.12 6.65
C LEU A 105 5.12 5.97 5.91
N TYR A 106 5.78 5.38 4.92
CA TYR A 106 6.52 6.13 3.91
C TYR A 106 5.55 6.67 2.86
N VAL A 107 5.91 7.76 2.19
CA VAL A 107 5.04 8.48 1.24
C VAL A 107 4.41 7.54 0.20
N LYS A 108 5.22 6.72 -0.47
CA LYS A 108 4.71 5.77 -1.48
C LYS A 108 3.75 4.73 -0.91
N GLU A 109 3.94 4.33 0.35
CA GLU A 109 3.05 3.38 1.04
C GLU A 109 1.70 4.05 1.35
N ALA A 110 1.76 5.27 1.89
CA ALA A 110 0.59 6.09 2.21
C ALA A 110 -0.25 6.41 0.95
N GLU A 111 0.39 6.85 -0.14
CA GLU A 111 -0.29 7.10 -1.42
C GLU A 111 -0.98 5.83 -1.93
N TRP A 112 -0.25 4.72 -1.97
CA TRP A 112 -0.79 3.44 -2.46
C TRP A 112 -2.01 2.97 -1.66
N ILE A 113 -2.00 3.16 -0.34
CA ILE A 113 -3.13 2.83 0.54
C ILE A 113 -4.28 3.82 0.31
N LEU A 114 -3.98 5.12 0.28
CA LEU A 114 -4.99 6.18 0.14
C LEU A 114 -5.73 6.09 -1.19
N GLN A 115 -5.05 5.83 -2.30
CA GLN A 115 -5.65 5.63 -3.62
C GLN A 115 -6.78 4.58 -3.57
N ARG A 116 -6.51 3.42 -2.94
CA ARG A 116 -7.51 2.37 -2.76
C ARG A 116 -8.64 2.77 -1.82
N ARG A 117 -8.31 3.49 -0.72
CA ARG A 117 -9.31 3.96 0.25
C ARG A 117 -10.28 4.95 -0.39
N ILE A 118 -9.78 5.90 -1.19
CA ILE A 118 -10.60 6.87 -1.92
C ILE A 118 -11.47 6.15 -2.94
N TYR A 119 -10.89 5.24 -3.72
CA TYR A 119 -11.66 4.45 -4.69
C TYR A 119 -12.81 3.69 -4.01
N TYR A 120 -12.52 3.03 -2.88
CA TYR A 120 -13.53 2.34 -2.09
C TYR A 120 -14.59 3.30 -1.51
N ALA A 121 -14.17 4.45 -0.99
CA ALA A 121 -15.07 5.46 -0.43
C ALA A 121 -16.09 5.95 -1.47
N VAL A 122 -15.62 6.26 -2.68
CA VAL A 122 -16.46 6.71 -3.79
C VAL A 122 -17.37 5.59 -4.26
N GLN A 123 -16.85 4.35 -4.40
CA GLN A 123 -17.64 3.17 -4.78
C GLN A 123 -18.76 2.86 -3.76
N THR A 124 -18.56 3.17 -2.49
CA THR A 124 -19.52 2.96 -1.41
C THR A 124 -20.37 4.18 -1.07
N HIS A 125 -20.24 5.27 -1.84
CA HIS A 125 -20.97 6.53 -1.68
C HIS A 125 -20.76 7.21 -0.32
N GLN A 126 -19.54 7.13 0.23
CA GLN A 126 -19.15 7.95 1.36
C GLN A 126 -19.09 9.42 0.96
N SER A 127 -19.51 10.31 1.85
CA SER A 127 -19.56 11.75 1.59
C SER A 127 -18.21 12.43 1.77
N HIS A 128 -17.34 11.87 2.61
CA HIS A 128 -16.02 12.42 2.91
C HIS A 128 -15.09 11.33 3.44
N LEU A 129 -13.80 11.66 3.55
CA LEU A 129 -12.76 10.83 4.14
C LEU A 129 -11.80 11.70 4.95
N ASN A 130 -11.58 11.36 6.21
CA ASN A 130 -10.60 12.00 7.08
C ASN A 130 -9.29 11.20 7.04
N VAL A 131 -8.22 11.82 6.54
CA VAL A 131 -6.90 11.21 6.40
C VAL A 131 -5.99 11.73 7.49
N ILE A 132 -5.58 10.87 8.42
CA ILE A 132 -4.60 11.22 9.46
C ILE A 132 -3.20 11.07 8.84
N VAL A 133 -2.54 12.20 8.58
CA VAL A 133 -1.20 12.28 7.97
C VAL A 133 -0.10 12.53 9.01
N GLY A 134 -0.49 12.77 10.26
CA GLY A 134 0.37 13.13 11.37
C GLY A 134 0.75 14.62 11.38
N LYS A 135 1.07 15.15 12.56
CA LYS A 135 1.39 16.59 12.74
C LYS A 135 2.78 16.99 12.26
N GLY A 136 3.64 16.02 11.89
CA GLY A 136 5.02 16.29 11.44
C GLY A 136 6.04 16.55 12.56
N LEU A 137 5.62 16.49 13.83
CA LEU A 137 6.47 16.78 14.99
C LEU A 137 7.73 15.90 15.10
N HIS A 138 7.69 14.68 14.54
CA HIS A 138 8.79 13.70 14.61
C HIS A 138 9.51 13.49 13.27
N SER A 139 9.29 14.36 12.30
CA SER A 139 9.95 14.24 11.01
C SER A 139 11.36 14.84 11.03
N ALA A 140 12.33 14.20 10.36
CA ALA A 140 13.63 14.81 10.14
C ALA A 140 13.45 16.15 9.39
N ASN A 141 13.72 17.27 10.06
CA ASN A 141 13.48 18.67 9.66
C ASN A 141 12.03 19.20 9.77
N GLY A 142 11.11 18.54 10.50
CA GLY A 142 9.79 19.09 10.80
C GLY A 142 8.80 19.17 9.62
N VAL A 143 9.08 18.47 8.50
CA VAL A 143 8.17 18.36 7.36
C VAL A 143 7.42 17.02 7.37
N ALA A 144 6.12 17.05 7.71
CA ALA A 144 5.22 15.93 7.45
C ALA A 144 5.14 15.70 5.94
N LYS A 145 5.90 14.74 5.38
CA LYS A 145 5.97 14.52 3.92
C LYS A 145 4.75 13.80 3.35
N ILE A 146 3.97 13.13 4.19
CA ILE A 146 2.71 12.50 3.78
C ILE A 146 1.69 13.58 3.44
N LYS A 147 1.61 14.65 4.24
CA LYS A 147 0.67 15.75 4.02
C LYS A 147 0.72 16.35 2.61
N PRO A 148 1.86 16.86 2.10
CA PRO A 148 1.94 17.41 0.75
C PRO A 148 1.74 16.34 -0.34
N ALA A 149 2.11 15.08 -0.08
CA ALA A 149 1.85 13.99 -1.03
C ALA A 149 0.35 13.68 -1.16
N VAL A 150 -0.40 13.71 -0.05
CA VAL A 150 -1.86 13.55 -0.04
C VAL A 150 -2.54 14.74 -0.72
N ASP A 151 -2.06 15.96 -0.47
CA ASP A 151 -2.49 17.20 -1.12
C ASP A 151 -2.33 17.10 -2.65
N GLU A 152 -1.12 16.77 -3.11
CA GLU A 152 -0.78 16.58 -4.53
C GLU A 152 -1.63 15.47 -5.17
N LEU A 153 -1.78 14.32 -4.50
CA LEU A 153 -2.62 13.23 -4.98
C LEU A 153 -4.08 13.67 -5.19
N CYS A 154 -4.63 14.48 -4.28
CA CYS A 154 -6.01 14.97 -4.41
C CYS A 154 -6.14 15.99 -5.54
N ASP A 155 -5.17 16.90 -5.69
CA ASP A 155 -5.12 17.87 -6.77
C ASP A 155 -5.05 17.19 -8.14
N GLU A 156 -4.24 16.13 -8.29
CA GLU A 156 -4.08 15.37 -9.53
C GLU A 156 -5.40 14.81 -10.06
N VAL A 157 -6.31 14.40 -9.16
CA VAL A 157 -7.62 13.83 -9.52
C VAL A 157 -8.78 14.80 -9.33
N GLY A 158 -8.49 16.07 -9.01
CA GLY A 158 -9.49 17.12 -8.85
C GLY A 158 -10.42 16.94 -7.65
N LEU A 159 -9.96 16.28 -6.59
CA LEU A 159 -10.71 16.10 -5.36
C LEU A 159 -10.56 17.32 -4.45
N LYS A 160 -11.70 17.84 -3.99
CA LYS A 160 -11.73 18.92 -3.01
C LYS A 160 -11.22 18.39 -1.67
N HIS A 161 -10.26 19.09 -1.08
CA HIS A 161 -9.68 18.70 0.20
C HIS A 161 -9.24 19.93 0.99
N TYR A 162 -9.11 19.77 2.32
CA TYR A 162 -8.63 20.81 3.21
C TYR A 162 -8.05 20.22 4.49
N ILE A 163 -7.16 20.95 5.14
CA ILE A 163 -6.62 20.59 6.45
C ILE A 163 -7.63 21.01 7.53
N ASP A 164 -7.87 20.12 8.49
CA ASP A 164 -8.74 20.44 9.62
C ASP A 164 -8.14 21.60 10.45
N LYS A 165 -8.95 22.64 10.69
CA LYS A 165 -8.55 23.86 11.41
C LYS A 165 -8.20 23.60 12.88
N LYS A 166 -8.77 22.56 13.48
CA LYS A 166 -8.58 22.15 14.88
C LYS A 166 -7.52 21.07 15.01
N ASN A 167 -7.27 20.28 13.95
CA ASN A 167 -6.24 19.25 13.94
C ASN A 167 -5.42 19.27 12.64
N THR A 168 -4.25 19.92 12.69
CA THR A 168 -3.37 20.07 11.52
C THR A 168 -2.76 18.75 11.02
N GLY A 169 -2.91 17.66 11.77
CA GLY A 169 -2.53 16.30 11.38
C GLY A 169 -3.61 15.55 10.60
N VAL A 170 -4.77 16.17 10.34
CA VAL A 170 -5.89 15.58 9.59
C VAL A 170 -6.16 16.38 8.33
N LEU A 171 -6.29 15.68 7.21
CA LEU A 171 -6.69 16.22 5.91
C LEU A 171 -8.03 15.58 5.53
N ALA A 172 -9.06 16.42 5.40
CA ALA A 172 -10.40 16.00 5.00
C ALA A 172 -10.55 16.09 3.48
N ILE A 173 -11.03 15.01 2.87
CA ILE A 173 -11.32 14.90 1.44
C ILE A 173 -12.84 14.88 1.28
N ASP A 174 -13.39 15.80 0.50
CA ASP A 174 -14.81 15.84 0.13
C ASP A 174 -15.05 14.93 -1.07
N LEU A 175 -15.93 13.95 -0.89
CA LEU A 175 -16.28 12.93 -1.88
C LEU A 175 -17.72 13.10 -2.39
N GLN A 176 -18.45 14.12 -1.94
CA GLN A 176 -19.82 14.35 -2.36
C GLN A 176 -19.89 14.63 -3.86
N GLY A 177 -20.67 13.82 -4.57
CA GLY A 177 -20.86 13.96 -6.02
C GLY A 177 -19.65 13.55 -6.87
N VAL A 178 -18.59 12.99 -6.26
CA VAL A 178 -17.48 12.40 -6.99
C VAL A 178 -17.98 11.13 -7.69
N ASN A 179 -17.72 11.02 -8.98
CA ASN A 179 -18.06 9.84 -9.76
C ASN A 179 -16.85 8.90 -9.83
N ILE A 180 -17.07 7.59 -9.70
CA ILE A 180 -16.00 6.59 -9.76
C ILE A 180 -15.18 6.68 -11.07
N ASN A 181 -15.80 7.10 -12.18
CA ASN A 181 -15.15 7.27 -13.48
C ASN A 181 -14.19 8.48 -13.54
N GLN A 182 -14.23 9.37 -12.55
CA GLN A 182 -13.26 10.47 -12.41
C GLN A 182 -11.94 9.99 -11.80
N LEU A 183 -11.96 8.85 -11.11
CA LEU A 183 -10.76 8.28 -10.49
C LEU A 183 -10.00 7.39 -11.49
N PRO A 184 -8.66 7.33 -11.40
CA PRO A 184 -7.88 6.40 -12.22
C PRO A 184 -8.28 4.94 -11.96
N ASN A 185 -8.53 4.18 -13.03
CA ASN A 185 -8.87 2.75 -12.91
C ASN A 185 -7.79 1.92 -12.18
N SER A 186 -6.53 2.37 -12.19
CA SER A 186 -5.44 1.74 -11.44
C SER A 186 -5.69 1.72 -9.93
N TRP A 187 -6.49 2.64 -9.39
CA TRP A 187 -6.82 2.70 -7.96
C TRP A 187 -7.78 1.59 -7.54
N SER A 188 -8.46 0.95 -8.50
CA SER A 188 -9.31 -0.23 -8.26
C SER A 188 -8.51 -1.51 -8.03
N GLN A 189 -7.21 -1.54 -8.35
CA GLN A 189 -6.44 -2.76 -8.31
C GLN A 189 -6.31 -3.30 -6.88
N GLY A 190 -7.03 -4.40 -6.65
CA GLY A 190 -7.10 -5.07 -5.35
C GLY A 190 -8.31 -4.68 -4.49
N THR A 191 -9.13 -3.71 -4.88
CA THR A 191 -10.40 -3.40 -4.17
C THR A 191 -11.56 -4.29 -4.65
N SER A 192 -11.40 -4.95 -5.81
CA SER A 192 -12.43 -5.71 -6.52
C SER A 192 -12.95 -7.00 -5.86
N ASN A 193 -12.62 -7.27 -4.59
CA ASN A 193 -13.16 -8.42 -3.84
C ASN A 193 -14.23 -8.04 -2.80
N VAL A 194 -14.71 -6.79 -2.78
CA VAL A 194 -15.86 -6.40 -1.95
C VAL A 194 -17.14 -6.43 -2.78
N THR A 195 -17.54 -7.63 -3.20
CA THR A 195 -18.82 -7.81 -3.91
C THR A 195 -19.97 -7.79 -2.92
N LYS A 196 -20.87 -6.80 -3.04
CA LYS A 196 -22.21 -6.85 -2.44
C LYS A 196 -22.95 -8.10 -2.98
N PRO A 197 -23.74 -8.83 -2.17
CA PRO A 197 -24.45 -10.01 -2.65
C PRO A 197 -25.67 -9.55 -3.47
N GLN A 198 -25.57 -9.55 -4.80
CA GLN A 198 -26.73 -9.40 -5.66
C GLN A 198 -26.76 -10.45 -6.77
N GLN A 199 -27.64 -11.43 -6.51
CA GLN A 199 -28.60 -12.09 -7.39
C GLN A 199 -28.19 -12.45 -8.81
N ALA A 200 -28.23 -13.77 -9.03
CA ALA A 200 -28.13 -14.45 -10.30
C ALA A 200 -29.02 -13.82 -11.39
N TYR A 201 -28.39 -13.46 -12.51
CA TYR A 201 -29.09 -13.30 -13.78
C TYR A 201 -28.31 -14.04 -14.87
N GLN A 202 -28.97 -15.04 -15.47
CA GLN A 202 -28.52 -15.79 -16.64
C GLN A 202 -28.59 -14.89 -17.88
N GLY A 203 -27.59 -14.96 -18.76
CA GLY A 203 -27.65 -14.28 -20.05
C GLY A 203 -26.48 -14.63 -20.96
N SER A 204 -26.77 -15.46 -21.96
CA SER A 204 -25.92 -16.01 -23.02
C SER A 204 -25.29 -14.96 -23.95
N GLY A 205 -24.04 -15.19 -24.36
CA GLY A 205 -23.43 -14.50 -25.52
C GLY A 205 -21.93 -14.77 -25.71
N GLN A 206 -21.60 -15.74 -26.57
CA GLN A 206 -20.31 -15.87 -27.28
C GLN A 206 -20.31 -14.95 -28.52
N PRO A 207 -19.16 -14.48 -29.08
CA PRO A 207 -18.31 -15.33 -29.96
C PRO A 207 -16.77 -15.08 -30.00
N GLN A 208 -16.01 -16.19 -30.08
CA GLN A 208 -15.02 -16.62 -31.10
C GLN A 208 -13.96 -15.60 -31.65
N TYR A 209 -12.62 -15.68 -31.44
CA TYR A 209 -11.50 -16.60 -31.82
C TYR A 209 -10.66 -16.18 -33.06
N ASN A 210 -9.32 -16.07 -32.88
CA ASN A 210 -8.25 -16.55 -33.79
C ASN A 210 -6.89 -16.47 -33.04
N ASN A 211 -6.19 -17.54 -32.62
CA ASN A 211 -5.41 -18.60 -33.33
C ASN A 211 -3.90 -18.39 -33.09
N GLN A 212 -3.21 -19.33 -32.42
CA GLN A 212 -2.20 -20.25 -33.03
C GLN A 212 -1.33 -20.99 -31.98
N GLN A 213 -1.54 -22.31 -31.93
CA GLN A 213 -0.63 -23.46 -31.68
C GLN A 213 0.47 -23.41 -30.58
N GLN A 214 0.42 -24.33 -29.61
CA GLN A 214 1.09 -25.65 -29.66
C GLN A 214 0.73 -26.52 -28.43
N GLN A 215 0.75 -27.82 -28.67
CA GLN A 215 0.18 -28.95 -27.94
C GLN A 215 1.19 -29.59 -26.98
N TYR A 216 0.80 -29.98 -25.76
CA TYR A 216 1.11 -31.28 -25.13
C TYR A 216 0.16 -31.55 -23.94
N HIS A 217 -0.31 -32.80 -23.86
CA HIS A 217 -1.32 -33.34 -22.95
C HIS A 217 -0.84 -33.56 -21.51
N GLY A 218 -1.75 -33.43 -20.53
CA GLY A 218 -1.54 -33.90 -19.15
C GLY A 218 -2.78 -33.73 -18.27
N ASN A 219 -3.60 -34.77 -18.23
CA ASN A 219 -4.84 -34.94 -17.46
C ASN A 219 -4.67 -34.70 -15.96
N ASN A 220 -5.57 -33.94 -15.30
CA ASN A 220 -5.91 -34.21 -13.90
C ASN A 220 -7.29 -33.69 -13.50
N HIS A 221 -8.08 -34.59 -12.93
CA HIS A 221 -9.37 -34.37 -12.28
C HIS A 221 -9.24 -33.40 -11.10
N TYR A 222 -10.21 -32.51 -10.91
CA TYR A 222 -10.55 -32.03 -9.58
C TYR A 222 -12.01 -32.28 -9.25
N GLN A 223 -12.14 -32.96 -8.12
CA GLN A 223 -13.31 -33.45 -7.44
C GLN A 223 -14.09 -32.28 -6.85
N GLN A 224 -15.40 -32.30 -7.08
CA GLN A 224 -16.39 -31.47 -6.42
C GLN A 224 -16.45 -31.85 -4.93
N GLN A 225 -16.26 -30.90 -4.02
CA GLN A 225 -16.70 -31.06 -2.63
C GLN A 225 -17.21 -29.75 -2.04
N GLN A 226 -18.28 -29.92 -1.28
CA GLN A 226 -19.31 -28.94 -0.94
C GLN A 226 -18.98 -28.16 0.33
N HIS A 227 -19.57 -26.97 0.38
CA HIS A 227 -19.83 -26.06 1.51
C HIS A 227 -19.49 -26.54 2.93
N HIS A 228 -18.84 -25.66 3.70
CA HIS A 228 -19.29 -25.28 5.03
C HIS A 228 -18.95 -23.81 5.31
N GLY A 229 -19.94 -23.09 5.84
CA GLY A 229 -19.87 -21.66 6.13
C GLY A 229 -18.91 -21.33 7.29
N GLY A 230 -18.12 -20.29 7.07
CA GLY A 230 -17.25 -19.65 8.05
C GLY A 230 -16.69 -18.39 7.39
N GLN A 231 -16.61 -17.29 8.14
CA GLN A 231 -16.08 -15.99 7.69
C GLN A 231 -14.91 -16.18 6.73
N GLN A 232 -15.10 -15.77 5.48
CA GLN A 232 -14.07 -15.90 4.45
C GLN A 232 -12.98 -14.88 4.75
N ASP A 233 -11.85 -15.37 5.26
CA ASP A 233 -10.57 -14.66 5.19
C ASP A 233 -10.29 -14.35 3.72
N ILE A 234 -10.43 -13.08 3.36
CA ILE A 234 -10.01 -12.56 2.06
C ILE A 234 -8.49 -12.76 2.00
N LYS A 235 -8.03 -13.67 1.14
CA LYS A 235 -6.62 -13.94 0.88
C LYS A 235 -6.31 -13.62 -0.58
N THR A 236 -5.89 -12.39 -0.85
CA THR A 236 -5.46 -11.92 -2.17
C THR A 236 -3.98 -12.23 -2.44
N GLY A 237 -3.27 -12.84 -1.50
CA GLY A 237 -1.83 -13.13 -1.62
C GLY A 237 -0.94 -11.89 -1.47
N ASN A 238 -1.53 -10.73 -1.17
CA ASN A 238 -0.86 -9.49 -0.77
C ASN A 238 -1.39 -9.09 0.62
N ASN A 239 -0.64 -9.38 1.69
CA ASN A 239 -1.11 -9.19 3.07
C ASN A 239 -1.52 -7.74 3.40
N ILE A 240 -0.83 -6.71 2.87
CA ILE A 240 -1.30 -5.30 2.93
C ILE A 240 -2.70 -5.16 2.36
N LEU A 241 -2.96 -5.75 1.19
CA LEU A 241 -4.24 -5.61 0.52
C LEU A 241 -5.36 -6.30 1.31
N ASP A 242 -5.09 -7.48 1.85
CA ASP A 242 -6.02 -8.19 2.73
C ASP A 242 -6.32 -7.39 4.00
N LEU A 243 -5.31 -6.72 4.57
CA LEU A 243 -5.46 -5.84 5.72
C LEU A 243 -6.27 -4.59 5.36
N VAL A 244 -5.94 -3.94 4.25
CA VAL A 244 -6.63 -2.77 3.68
C VAL A 244 -8.10 -3.12 3.45
N ILE A 245 -8.41 -4.24 2.78
CA ILE A 245 -9.79 -4.69 2.58
C ILE A 245 -10.46 -5.03 3.92
N LYS A 246 -9.79 -5.70 4.86
CA LYS A 246 -10.35 -6.04 6.18
C LYS A 246 -10.70 -4.79 6.98
N VAL A 247 -9.79 -3.81 7.06
CA VAL A 247 -10.04 -2.52 7.70
C VAL A 247 -11.19 -1.80 7.00
N PHE A 248 -11.24 -1.80 5.66
CA PHE A 248 -12.30 -1.12 4.91
C PHE A 248 -13.67 -1.79 5.07
N CYS A 249 -13.72 -3.12 5.21
CA CYS A 249 -14.96 -3.91 5.28
C CYS A 249 -15.49 -4.13 6.70
N ALA A 250 -14.61 -4.22 7.72
CA ALA A 250 -15.02 -4.44 9.11
C ALA A 250 -15.87 -3.27 9.64
N CYS A 251 -15.60 -2.05 9.17
CA CYS A 251 -16.32 -0.83 9.56
C CYS A 251 -17.78 -0.75 9.02
N LEU A 252 -18.21 -1.65 8.12
CA LEU A 252 -19.59 -1.69 7.63
C LEU A 252 -20.50 -2.72 8.34
N ASN A 253 -19.92 -3.68 9.06
CA ASN A 253 -20.67 -4.75 9.72
C ASN A 253 -20.94 -4.49 11.22
N SER A 254 -20.40 -3.42 11.79
CA SER A 254 -20.84 -2.92 13.10
C SER A 254 -22.06 -2.00 12.92
N LYS A 255 -23.24 -2.61 12.79
CA LYS A 255 -24.54 -1.97 12.99
C LYS A 255 -25.46 -2.89 13.78
#